data_AF-A0A0D2BPY9-F1
#
_entry.id   AF-A0A0D2BPY9-F1
#
_cell.length_a   1.000
_cell.length_b   1.000
_cell.length_c   1.000
_cell.angle_alpha   90.00
_cell.angle_beta   90.00
_cell.angle_gamma   90.00
#
_symmetry.space_group_name_H-M   'P 1'
#
loop_
_entity.id
_entity.type
_entity.pdbx_description
1 polymer ?
#
loop_
_entity_poly.entity_id
_entity_poly.type
_entity_poly.pdbx_seq_one_letter_code
_entity_poly.pdbx_strand_id
1 'polypeptide(L)'
;MVLRIRLARFGTKRAPVYNIVLAQAKSARGKKPIEVLGTYDPIPRLPLATPDTPEYLPDGTKFVPRRYKDIKLDTSRTKYWLGVGAQPTEPVVKLLSMIGLIEPKPSSPLPRTTQQQQQQQQQQQQQQQQQQQQQRETSSTSTSTSTSPAESIPTQQRQQKPTTATA
;
A
#
# COMPACT_ATOMS: atom_id res chain seq x y z
N MET A 1 13.87 16.96 -22.45
CA MET A 1 12.82 16.09 -23.04
C MET A 1 12.74 14.83 -22.19
N VAL A 2 11.58 14.49 -21.60
CA VAL A 2 11.44 13.33 -20.68
C VAL A 2 10.73 12.19 -21.39
N LEU A 3 11.37 11.01 -21.43
CA LEU A 3 10.83 9.78 -21.97
C LEU A 3 10.06 9.01 -20.89
N ARG A 4 8.89 8.47 -21.25
CA ARG A 4 8.08 7.63 -20.36
C ARG A 4 7.62 6.38 -21.07
N ILE A 5 7.71 5.25 -20.39
CA ILE A 5 7.10 3.99 -20.83
C ILE A 5 5.70 3.93 -20.22
N ARG A 6 4.67 3.94 -21.07
CA ARG A 6 3.27 4.07 -20.65
C ARG A 6 2.34 3.16 -21.45
N LEU A 7 1.14 2.94 -20.92
CA LEU A 7 0.09 2.22 -21.63
C LEU A 7 -0.72 3.17 -22.52
N ALA A 8 -0.68 2.95 -23.83
CA ALA A 8 -1.62 3.55 -24.78
C ALA A 8 -2.85 2.64 -24.90
N ARG A 9 -4.05 3.20 -24.72
CA ARG A 9 -5.29 2.42 -24.81
C ARG A 9 -5.73 2.31 -26.26
N PHE A 10 -6.05 1.08 -26.65
CA PHE A 10 -6.68 0.69 -27.90
C PHE A 10 -7.94 -0.14 -27.59
N GLY A 11 -8.65 -0.56 -28.64
CA GLY A 11 -9.87 -1.33 -28.54
C GLY A 11 -11.11 -0.47 -28.30
N THR A 12 -12.21 -1.12 -27.94
CA THR A 12 -13.53 -0.51 -27.84
C THR A 12 -13.96 -0.33 -26.38
N LYS A 13 -15.18 0.18 -26.17
CA LYS A 13 -15.78 0.25 -24.83
C LYS A 13 -15.97 -1.18 -24.30
N ARG A 14 -15.60 -1.43 -23.03
CA ARG A 14 -15.64 -2.75 -22.35
C ARG A 14 -14.72 -3.85 -22.92
N ALA A 15 -13.98 -3.59 -23.99
CA ALA A 15 -12.90 -4.46 -24.48
C ALA A 15 -11.61 -3.65 -24.69
N PRO A 16 -10.96 -3.17 -23.60
CA PRO A 16 -9.73 -2.41 -23.70
C PRO A 16 -8.54 -3.32 -23.98
N VAL A 17 -7.72 -2.95 -24.96
CA VAL A 17 -6.39 -3.53 -25.17
C VAL A 17 -5.36 -2.43 -24.99
N TYR A 18 -4.19 -2.74 -24.43
CA TYR A 18 -3.16 -1.73 -24.21
C TYR A 18 -1.90 -2.05 -25.00
N ASN A 19 -1.30 -1.02 -25.60
CA ASN A 19 0.06 -1.10 -26.11
C ASN A 19 1.01 -0.51 -25.08
N ILE A 20 2.10 -1.22 -24.81
CA ILE A 20 3.21 -0.72 -24.00
C ILE A 20 4.07 0.11 -24.95
N VAL A 21 4.10 1.43 -24.73
CA VAL A 21 4.73 2.37 -25.67
C VAL A 21 5.74 3.26 -24.97
N LEU A 22 6.79 3.61 -25.69
CA LEU A 22 7.69 4.69 -25.34
C LEU A 22 7.21 5.99 -25.97
N ALA A 23 6.98 7.00 -25.15
CA ALA A 23 6.55 8.31 -25.63
C ALA A 23 7.13 9.44 -24.79
N GLN A 24 7.12 10.65 -25.34
CA GLN A 24 7.44 11.85 -24.58
C GLN A 24 6.36 12.08 -23.51
N ALA A 25 6.77 12.54 -22.32
CA ALA A 25 5.87 12.80 -21.19
C ALA A 25 4.71 13.75 -21.54
N LYS A 26 4.98 14.79 -22.33
CA LYS A 26 4.00 15.83 -22.73
C LYS A 26 3.08 15.41 -23.88
N SER A 27 3.38 14.30 -24.56
CA SER A 27 2.59 13.88 -25.72
C SER A 27 1.24 13.28 -25.31
N ALA A 28 0.18 13.51 -26.10
CA ALA A 28 -1.14 12.93 -25.86
C ALA A 28 -1.12 11.39 -25.87
N ARG A 29 -1.98 10.75 -25.08
CA ARG A 29 -1.94 9.30 -24.83
C ARG A 29 -2.12 8.45 -26.10
N GLY A 30 -2.96 8.89 -27.04
CA GLY A 30 -3.25 8.20 -28.30
C GLY A 30 -2.44 8.68 -29.51
N LYS A 31 -1.50 9.63 -29.33
CA LYS A 31 -0.64 10.08 -30.44
C LYS A 31 0.38 9.00 -30.78
N LYS A 32 0.85 8.98 -32.03
CA LYS A 32 1.94 8.10 -32.48
C LYS A 32 3.11 8.16 -31.49
N PRO A 33 3.47 7.03 -30.86
CA PRO A 33 4.59 6.97 -29.92
C PRO A 33 5.93 7.00 -30.66
N ILE A 34 7.03 7.09 -29.90
CA ILE A 34 8.39 6.95 -30.45
C ILE A 34 8.60 5.49 -30.87
N GLU A 35 8.26 4.56 -29.98
CA GLU A 35 8.41 3.12 -30.20
C GLU A 35 7.29 2.35 -29.49
N VAL A 36 6.85 1.26 -30.10
CA VAL A 36 5.91 0.31 -29.49
C VAL A 36 6.73 -0.87 -29.00
N LEU A 37 6.77 -1.07 -27.68
CA LEU A 37 7.57 -2.14 -27.05
C LEU A 37 6.78 -3.45 -26.95
N GLY A 38 5.45 -3.38 -26.94
CA GLY A 38 4.62 -4.57 -26.74
C GLY A 38 3.13 -4.30 -26.60
N THR A 39 2.42 -5.36 -26.24
CA THR A 39 0.96 -5.39 -26.05
C THR A 39 0.60 -6.06 -24.73
N TYR A 40 -0.48 -5.59 -24.10
CA TYR A 40 -1.02 -6.10 -22.86
C TYR A 40 -2.54 -6.23 -22.96
N ASP A 41 -3.05 -7.44 -22.74
CA ASP A 41 -4.47 -7.71 -22.59
C ASP A 41 -4.83 -7.74 -21.09
N PRO A 42 -5.63 -6.78 -20.61
CA PRO A 42 -5.99 -6.71 -19.19
C PRO A 42 -7.07 -7.74 -18.80
N ILE A 43 -7.79 -8.31 -19.77
CA ILE A 43 -8.88 -9.24 -19.53
C ILE A 43 -8.29 -10.62 -19.22
N PRO A 44 -8.54 -11.16 -18.02
CA PRO A 44 -7.95 -12.43 -17.62
C PRO A 44 -8.63 -13.60 -18.35
N ARG A 45 -7.84 -14.45 -19.02
CA ARG A 45 -8.32 -15.62 -19.77
C ARG A 45 -8.19 -16.88 -18.92
N LEU A 46 -9.14 -17.80 -19.10
CA LEU A 46 -8.97 -19.15 -18.58
C LEU A 46 -8.04 -19.93 -19.51
N PRO A 47 -7.14 -20.78 -18.99
CA PRO A 47 -6.44 -21.77 -19.82
C PRO A 47 -7.47 -22.69 -20.48
N LEU A 48 -7.20 -23.05 -21.74
CA LEU A 48 -8.01 -24.03 -22.44
C LEU A 48 -7.89 -25.37 -21.70
N ALA A 49 -9.00 -26.10 -21.61
CA ALA A 49 -9.00 -27.44 -21.04
C ALA A 49 -8.27 -28.38 -22.01
N THR A 50 -6.99 -28.62 -21.75
CA THR A 50 -6.19 -29.64 -22.44
C THR A 50 -6.45 -31.01 -21.80
N PRO A 51 -6.40 -32.13 -22.55
CA PRO A 51 -6.55 -33.48 -21.99
C PRO A 51 -5.57 -33.78 -20.85
N ASP A 52 -4.40 -33.16 -20.86
CA ASP A 52 -3.36 -33.30 -19.83
C ASP A 52 -3.67 -32.52 -18.53
N THR A 53 -4.75 -31.74 -18.49
CA THR A 53 -5.12 -30.93 -17.32
C THR A 53 -5.82 -31.84 -16.32
N PRO A 54 -5.23 -32.11 -15.14
CA PRO A 54 -5.87 -32.98 -14.17
C PRO A 54 -7.12 -32.30 -13.58
N GLU A 55 -8.23 -33.03 -13.49
CA GLU A 55 -9.44 -32.51 -12.83
C GLU A 55 -9.27 -32.38 -11.31
N TYR A 56 -8.39 -33.20 -10.71
CA TYR A 56 -8.09 -33.24 -9.29
C TYR A 56 -6.59 -33.20 -9.05
N LEU A 57 -6.17 -32.46 -8.02
CA LEU A 57 -4.80 -32.45 -7.53
C LEU A 57 -4.49 -33.76 -6.78
N PRO A 58 -3.20 -34.10 -6.58
CA PRO A 58 -2.80 -35.29 -5.81
C PRO A 58 -3.44 -35.35 -4.42
N ASP A 59 -3.76 -34.20 -3.84
CA ASP A 59 -4.41 -34.03 -2.54
C ASP A 59 -5.93 -34.35 -2.56
N GLY A 60 -6.48 -34.80 -3.68
CA GLY A 60 -7.91 -35.10 -3.86
C GLY A 60 -8.81 -33.86 -4.04
N THR A 61 -8.22 -32.66 -4.09
CA THR A 61 -8.95 -31.40 -4.27
C THR A 61 -9.19 -31.09 -5.75
N LYS A 62 -10.33 -30.47 -6.10
CA LYS A 62 -10.66 -30.11 -7.49
C LYS A 62 -9.72 -29.03 -8.03
N PHE A 63 -9.14 -29.25 -9.20
CA PHE A 63 -8.31 -28.27 -9.89
C PHE A 63 -9.15 -27.08 -10.37
N VAL A 64 -8.78 -25.88 -9.92
CA VAL A 64 -9.37 -24.63 -10.39
C VAL A 64 -8.35 -23.89 -11.25
N PRO A 65 -8.56 -23.78 -12.58
CA PRO A 65 -7.60 -23.14 -13.45
C PRO A 65 -7.44 -21.66 -13.08
N ARG A 66 -6.19 -21.23 -12.89
CA ARG A 66 -5.87 -19.83 -12.60
C ARG A 66 -5.96 -19.03 -13.89
N ARG A 67 -6.63 -17.88 -13.82
CA ARG A 67 -6.72 -16.99 -14.98
C ARG A 67 -5.37 -16.31 -15.21
N TYR A 68 -4.95 -16.23 -16.46
CA TYR A 68 -3.72 -15.54 -16.86
C TYR A 68 -4.04 -14.30 -17.70
N LYS A 69 -3.03 -13.45 -17.89
CA LYS A 69 -3.11 -12.26 -18.73
C LYS A 69 -1.98 -12.30 -19.74
N ASP A 70 -2.29 -11.94 -20.98
CA ASP A 70 -1.32 -11.94 -22.05
C ASP A 70 -0.50 -10.65 -22.04
N ILE A 71 0.83 -10.81 -21.93
CA ILE A 71 1.79 -9.72 -22.02
C ILE A 71 2.84 -10.12 -23.05
N LYS A 72 2.88 -9.40 -24.18
CA LYS A 72 3.90 -9.56 -25.21
C LYS A 72 4.80 -8.33 -25.16
N LEU A 73 6.10 -8.52 -24.98
CA LEU A 73 7.05 -7.44 -24.79
C LEU A 73 8.38 -7.77 -25.45
N ASP A 74 8.96 -6.82 -26.19
CA ASP A 74 10.35 -6.86 -26.60
C ASP A 74 11.24 -6.53 -25.39
N THR A 75 11.87 -7.57 -24.84
CA THR A 75 12.72 -7.46 -23.65
C THR A 75 14.02 -6.70 -23.92
N SER A 76 14.60 -6.85 -25.12
CA SER A 76 15.85 -6.19 -25.51
C SER A 76 15.66 -4.67 -25.58
N ARG A 77 14.64 -4.24 -26.34
CA ARG A 77 14.33 -2.82 -26.47
C ARG A 77 13.86 -2.19 -25.18
N THR A 78 13.07 -2.91 -24.39
CA THR A 78 12.63 -2.40 -23.09
C THR A 78 13.82 -2.19 -22.15
N LYS A 79 14.75 -3.15 -22.07
CA LYS A 79 15.98 -3.01 -21.26
C LYS A 79 16.82 -1.83 -21.72
N TYR A 80 17.02 -1.65 -23.03
CA TYR A 80 17.72 -0.50 -23.58
C TYR A 80 17.12 0.83 -23.10
N TRP A 81 15.80 0.99 -23.24
CA TRP A 81 15.14 2.25 -22.85
C TRP A 81 15.14 2.49 -21.34
N LEU A 82 15.07 1.43 -20.53
CA LEU A 82 15.26 1.54 -19.08
C LEU A 82 16.68 2.02 -18.76
N GLY A 83 17.71 1.51 -19.45
CA GLY A 83 19.10 1.95 -19.31
C GLY A 83 19.32 3.41 -19.71
N VAL A 84 18.61 3.91 -20.72
CA VAL A 84 18.58 5.34 -21.11
C VAL A 84 17.88 6.21 -20.06
N GLY A 85 17.19 5.61 -19.08
CA GLY A 85 16.47 6.32 -18.02
C GLY A 85 15.03 6.66 -18.38
N ALA A 86 14.41 5.97 -19.33
CA ALA A 86 13.00 6.11 -19.61
C ALA A 86 12.17 5.67 -18.39
N GLN A 87 11.37 6.58 -17.84
CA GLN A 87 10.64 6.33 -16.60
C GLN A 87 9.33 5.57 -16.87
N PRO A 88 9.16 4.33 -16.38
CA PRO A 88 7.90 3.60 -16.51
C PRO A 88 6.79 4.21 -15.63
N THR A 89 5.55 4.13 -16.11
CA THR A 89 4.36 4.46 -15.29
C THR A 89 4.01 3.32 -14.33
N GLU A 90 3.32 3.62 -13.22
CA GLU A 90 2.96 2.62 -12.18
C GLU A 90 2.39 1.28 -12.69
N PRO A 91 1.39 1.24 -13.60
CA PRO A 91 0.91 -0.04 -14.12
C PRO A 91 1.97 -0.77 -14.94
N VAL A 92 2.83 -0.04 -15.67
CA VAL A 92 3.93 -0.62 -16.43
C VAL A 92 5.01 -1.16 -15.49
N VAL A 93 5.33 -0.48 -14.38
CA VAL A 93 6.25 -0.99 -13.35
C VAL A 93 5.78 -2.35 -12.87
N LYS A 94 4.49 -2.50 -12.57
CA LYS A 94 3.91 -3.79 -12.13
C LYS A 94 4.00 -4.88 -13.20
N LEU A 95 3.81 -4.55 -14.48
CA LEU A 95 3.98 -5.50 -15.58
C LEU A 95 5.46 -5.91 -15.73
N LEU A 96 6.38 -4.94 -15.66
CA LEU A 96 7.81 -5.21 -15.76
C LEU A 96 8.35 -6.00 -14.57
N SER A 97 7.79 -5.79 -13.37
CA SER A 97 8.12 -6.60 -12.19
C SER A 97 7.60 -8.04 -12.32
N MET A 98 6.43 -8.25 -12.93
CA MET A 98 5.93 -9.60 -13.23
C MET A 98 6.82 -10.36 -14.22
N ILE A 99 7.45 -9.63 -15.16
CA ILE A 99 8.38 -10.19 -16.15
C ILE A 99 9.80 -10.36 -15.58
N GLY A 100 10.11 -9.70 -14.45
CA GLY A 100 11.45 -9.74 -13.83
C GLY A 100 12.46 -8.76 -14.44
N LEU A 101 12.00 -7.67 -15.09
CA LEU A 101 12.88 -6.63 -15.63
C LEU A 101 13.20 -5.51 -14.63
N ILE A 102 12.35 -5.32 -13.63
CA ILE A 102 12.48 -4.31 -12.57
C ILE A 102 12.14 -4.96 -11.24
N GLU A 103 12.82 -4.56 -10.18
CA GLU A 103 12.49 -5.01 -8.83
C GLU A 103 11.10 -4.51 -8.41
N PRO A 104 10.25 -5.38 -7.83
CA PRO A 104 8.95 -4.95 -7.36
C PRO A 104 9.14 -3.94 -6.23
N LYS A 105 8.53 -2.76 -6.37
CA LYS A 105 8.48 -1.79 -5.28
C LYS A 105 7.83 -2.48 -4.06
N PRO A 106 8.42 -2.38 -2.85
CA PRO A 106 7.81 -2.97 -1.67
C PRO A 106 6.41 -2.39 -1.51
N SER A 107 5.40 -3.28 -1.45
CA SER A 107 4.06 -2.85 -1.12
C SER A 107 4.12 -2.18 0.24
N SER A 108 3.59 -0.95 0.36
CA SER A 108 3.40 -0.32 1.67
C SER A 108 2.78 -1.36 2.61
N PRO A 109 3.27 -1.50 3.86
CA PRO A 109 2.67 -2.44 4.78
C PRO A 109 1.17 -2.16 4.85
N LEU A 110 0.38 -3.22 4.67
CA LEU A 110 -1.07 -3.15 4.81
C LEU A 110 -1.38 -2.52 6.18
N PRO A 111 -2.39 -1.64 6.28
CA PRO A 111 -2.83 -1.15 7.58
C PRO A 111 -3.13 -2.37 8.47
N ARG A 112 -2.62 -2.37 9.71
CA ARG A 112 -2.83 -3.47 10.67
C ARG A 112 -4.31 -3.82 10.69
N THR A 113 -4.62 -5.09 10.40
CA THR A 113 -5.99 -5.60 10.42
C THR A 113 -6.69 -5.15 11.69
N THR A 114 -7.98 -4.81 11.62
CA THR A 114 -8.80 -4.33 12.74
C THR A 114 -8.63 -5.16 14.02
N GLN A 115 -8.46 -6.48 13.89
CA GLN A 115 -8.21 -7.40 15.01
C GLN A 115 -6.89 -7.12 15.74
N GLN A 116 -5.81 -6.79 15.01
CA GLN A 116 -4.53 -6.43 15.62
C GLN A 116 -4.60 -5.08 16.34
N GLN A 117 -5.40 -4.13 15.83
CA GLN A 117 -5.63 -2.85 16.50
C GLN A 117 -6.45 -3.02 17.78
N GLN A 118 -7.50 -3.86 17.75
CA GLN A 118 -8.30 -4.18 18.93
C GLN A 118 -7.49 -4.92 20.00
N GLN A 119 -6.67 -5.90 19.63
CA GLN A 119 -5.79 -6.60 20.57
C GLN A 119 -4.77 -5.65 21.21
N GLN A 120 -4.18 -4.73 20.44
CA GLN A 120 -3.26 -3.73 20.98
C GLN A 120 -3.96 -2.76 21.93
N GLN A 121 -5.19 -2.31 21.63
CA GLN A 121 -5.98 -1.48 22.53
C GLN A 121 -6.35 -2.23 23.82
N GLN A 122 -6.73 -3.50 23.74
CA GLN A 122 -7.04 -4.32 24.92
C GLN A 122 -5.80 -4.52 25.80
N GLN A 123 -4.64 -4.82 25.20
CA GLN A 123 -3.37 -4.95 25.95
C GLN A 123 -2.98 -3.64 26.64
N GLN A 124 -3.13 -2.50 25.97
CA GLN A 124 -2.86 -1.18 26.57
C GLN A 124 -3.81 -0.88 27.74
N GLN A 125 -5.10 -1.20 27.63
CA GLN A 125 -6.06 -1.03 28.72
C GLN A 125 -5.71 -1.92 29.94
N GLN A 126 -5.32 -3.18 29.72
CA GLN A 126 -4.90 -4.08 30.79
C GLN A 126 -3.65 -3.57 31.52
N GLN A 127 -2.65 -3.07 30.78
CA GLN A 127 -1.44 -2.50 31.39
C GLN A 127 -1.74 -1.25 32.24
N GLN A 128 -2.63 -0.36 31.79
CA GLN A 128 -3.03 0.82 32.57
C GLN A 128 -3.76 0.44 33.87
N GLN A 129 -4.62 -0.59 33.84
CA GLN A 129 -5.30 -1.08 35.04
C GLN A 129 -4.32 -1.66 36.06
N GLN A 130 -3.33 -2.45 35.61
CA GLN A 130 -2.30 -3.00 36.48
C GLN A 130 -1.44 -1.90 37.13
N GLN A 131 -1.07 -0.86 36.38
CA GLN A 131 -0.32 0.28 36.94
C GLN A 131 -1.14 1.05 37.99
N GLN A 132 -2.43 1.26 37.77
CA GLN A 132 -3.30 1.90 38.77
C GLN A 132 -3.46 1.04 40.04
N GLN A 133 -3.51 -0.28 39.92
CA GLN A 133 -3.56 -1.20 41.07
C GLN A 133 -2.26 -1.12 41.88
N GLN A 134 -1.09 -1.17 41.22
CA GLN A 134 0.20 -1.02 41.89
C GLN A 134 0.36 0.34 42.58
N GLN A 135 -0.15 1.42 41.98
CA GLN A 135 -0.19 2.75 42.61
C GLN A 135 -1.13 2.81 43.82
N ARG A 136 -2.30 2.15 43.74
CA ARG A 136 -3.22 2.03 44.89
C ARG A 136 -2.58 1.24 46.03
N GLU A 137 -1.94 0.12 45.74
CA GLU A 137 -1.26 -0.71 46.73
C GLU A 137 -0.10 0.06 47.39
N THR A 138 0.78 0.70 46.63
CA THR A 138 1.88 1.52 47.17
C THR A 138 1.39 2.71 48.01
N SER A 139 0.28 3.37 47.64
CA SER A 139 -0.33 4.46 48.44
C SER A 139 -0.99 3.97 49.73
N SER A 140 -1.50 2.74 49.74
CA SER A 140 -2.08 2.11 50.94
C SER A 140 -1.01 1.71 51.95
N THR A 141 0.20 1.36 51.51
CA THR A 141 1.35 1.04 52.38
C THR A 141 1.99 2.30 53.00
N SER A 142 1.86 3.48 52.39
CA SER A 142 2.36 4.76 52.96
C SER A 142 1.42 5.43 53.99
N THR A 143 0.25 4.85 54.29
CA THR A 143 -0.74 5.47 55.23
C THR A 143 -0.63 4.94 56.68
N SER A 144 0.40 4.14 57.02
CA SER A 144 0.69 3.71 58.40
C SER A 144 1.98 4.29 58.96
N THR A 145 2.27 5.58 58.77
CA THR A 145 3.12 6.38 59.68
C THR A 145 2.82 7.87 59.49
N SER A 146 2.89 8.63 60.60
CA SER A 146 2.84 10.11 60.75
C SER A 146 1.47 10.83 60.78
N THR A 147 0.91 10.87 61.99
CA THR A 147 0.50 12.06 62.79
C THR A 147 0.80 13.46 62.21
N SER A 148 -0.26 14.29 62.05
CA SER A 148 -0.44 15.77 62.20
C SER A 148 0.64 16.79 61.72
N PRO A 149 0.35 18.10 61.49
CA PRO A 149 -0.94 18.85 61.41
C PRO A 149 -1.00 19.96 60.30
N ALA A 150 -2.12 20.69 60.30
CA ALA A 150 -2.24 22.15 60.06
C ALA A 150 -2.31 22.76 58.63
N GLU A 151 -3.54 23.14 58.25
CA GLU A 151 -3.99 24.55 58.11
C GLU A 151 -3.23 25.53 57.17
N SER A 152 -3.86 25.90 56.04
CA SER A 152 -3.95 27.31 55.57
C SER A 152 -4.78 27.49 54.28
N ILE A 153 -5.97 28.07 54.47
CA ILE A 153 -6.67 29.15 53.72
C ILE A 153 -6.51 29.27 52.17
N PRO A 154 -7.62 29.41 51.41
CA PRO A 154 -7.61 29.70 49.98
C PRO A 154 -7.55 31.21 49.70
N THR A 155 -6.74 31.61 48.72
CA THR A 155 -6.77 32.98 48.17
C THR A 155 -7.02 32.96 46.67
N GLN A 156 -8.20 33.47 46.29
CA GLN A 156 -8.54 33.89 44.92
C GLN A 156 -7.75 35.16 44.55
N GLN A 157 -7.30 35.25 43.29
CA GLN A 157 -7.30 36.46 42.45
C GLN A 157 -6.82 36.04 41.04
N ARG A 158 -7.69 36.00 40.03
CA ARG A 158 -8.23 37.10 39.21
C ARG A 158 -7.16 37.72 38.29
N GLN A 159 -7.60 37.90 37.04
CA GLN A 159 -7.09 38.76 35.96
C GLN A 159 -6.13 38.09 34.98
N GLN A 160 -6.12 38.37 33.68
CA GLN A 160 -7.00 39.00 32.68
C GLN A 160 -6.31 38.66 31.33
N LYS A 161 -7.06 38.46 30.24
CA LYS A 161 -6.50 38.46 28.87
C LYS A 161 -5.82 39.82 28.58
N PRO A 162 -4.91 39.87 27.60
CA PRO A 162 -5.34 40.53 26.38
C PRO A 162 -4.93 39.83 25.08
N THR A 163 -5.79 40.06 24.10
CA THR A 163 -5.63 39.84 22.67
C THR A 163 -4.57 40.76 22.08
N THR A 164 -3.84 40.28 21.06
CA THR A 164 -3.15 41.17 20.12
C THR A 164 -3.41 40.68 18.70
N ALA A 165 -4.10 41.53 17.95
CA ALA A 165 -4.19 41.50 16.50
C ALA A 165 -2.91 42.13 15.92
N THR A 166 -2.44 41.65 14.78
CA THR A 166 -1.48 42.37 13.95
C THR A 166 -1.90 42.22 12.49
N ALA A 167 -1.94 43.37 11.85
CA ALA A 167 -2.31 43.65 10.47
C ALA A 167 -1.19 43.28 9.49
#